data_AF-A0A0K9PQL7-F1
#
_entry.id   AF-A0A0K9PQL7-F1
#
_cell.length_a   1.000
_cell.length_b   1.000
_cell.length_c   1.000
_cell.angle_alpha   90.00
_cell.angle_beta   90.00
_cell.angle_gamma   90.00
#
_symmetry.space_group_name_H-M   'P 1'
#
loop_
_entity.id
_entity.type
_entity.pdbx_description
1 polymer ?
#
loop_
_entity_poly.entity_id
_entity_poly.type
_entity_poly.pdbx_seq_one_letter_code
_entity_poly.pdbx_strand_id
1 'polypeptide(L)' 'MRQPTSINSIIELEELLKLIMLCVLGNLCPETVEEAVAMVPSVKTKGRSHTDDAIEKMLHDLSLIKKFE' A
#
# COMPACT_ATOMS: atom_id res chain seq x y z
N MET A 1 1.65 25.91 24.32
CA MET A 1 1.11 24.66 23.73
C MET A 1 1.23 24.81 22.21
N ARG A 2 2.17 24.11 21.55
CA ARG A 2 2.26 24.16 20.08
C ARG A 2 1.14 23.29 19.54
N GLN A 3 0.20 23.87 18.80
CA GLN A 3 -0.70 23.07 17.98
C GLN A 3 0.19 22.30 16.98
N PRO A 4 0.08 20.96 16.87
CA PRO A 4 0.78 20.24 15.82
C PRO A 4 0.35 20.88 14.50
N THR A 5 1.29 21.46 13.78
CA THR A 5 1.07 22.04 12.47
C THR A 5 0.48 20.94 11.58
N SER A 6 -0.52 21.26 10.75
CA SER A 6 -1.28 20.31 9.92
C SER A 6 -0.43 19.29 9.14
N ILE A 7 0.86 19.59 8.93
CA ILE A 7 1.88 18.71 8.35
C ILE A 7 2.08 17.43 9.16
N ASN A 8 2.13 17.48 10.50
CA ASN A 8 2.31 16.28 11.33
C ASN A 8 1.11 15.33 11.18
N SER A 9 -0.11 15.88 11.16
CA SER A 9 -1.34 15.11 10.93
C SER A 9 -1.41 14.53 9.51
N ILE A 10 -0.81 15.19 8.51
CA ILE A 10 -0.71 14.67 7.14
C ILE A 10 0.28 13.51 7.06
N ILE A 11 1.43 13.60 7.75
CA ILE A 11 2.43 12.52 7.81
C ILE A 11 1.84 11.28 8.49
N GLU A 12 1.16 11.45 9.63
CA GLU A 12 0.48 10.37 10.35
C GLU A 12 -0.59 9.67 9.47
N LEU A 13 -1.31 10.45 8.65
CA LEU A 13 -2.30 9.92 7.72
C LEU A 13 -1.66 9.13 6.55
N GLU A 14 -0.50 9.56 6.05
CA GLU A 14 0.24 8.82 5.02
C GLU A 14 0.79 7.49 5.53
N GLU A 15 1.32 7.45 6.76
CA GLU A 15 1.83 6.22 7.37
C GLU A 15 0.71 5.22 7.64
N LEU A 16 -0.44 5.68 8.13
CA LEU A 16 -1.64 4.88 8.28
C LEU A 16 -2.11 4.29 6.94
N LEU A 17 -2.07 5.07 5.85
CA LEU A 17 -2.45 4.60 4.52
C LEU A 17 -1.53 3.48 4.01
N LYS A 18 -0.21 3.62 4.23
CA LYS A 18 0.79 2.61 3.88
C LYS A 18 0.59 1.32 4.70
N LEU A 19 0.33 1.47 6.00
CA LEU A 19 0.08 0.34 6.91
C LEU A 19 -1.18 -0.43 6.51
N ILE A 20 -2.27 0.28 6.21
CA ILE A 20 -3.54 -0.32 5.77
C ILE A 20 -3.32 -1.06 4.44
N MET A 21 -2.62 -0.45 3.49
CA MET A 21 -2.31 -1.07 2.21
C MET A 21 -1.48 -2.35 2.37
N LEU A 22 -0.44 -2.33 3.22
CA LEU A 22 0.37 -3.53 3.51
C LEU A 22 -0.43 -4.63 4.23
N CYS A 23 -1.32 -4.26 5.16
CA CYS A 23 -2.15 -5.22 5.88
C CYS A 23 -3.15 -5.91 4.94
N VAL A 24 -3.82 -5.14 4.08
CA VAL A 24 -4.79 -5.67 3.11
C VAL A 24 -4.09 -6.55 2.07
N LEU A 25 -3.00 -6.07 1.47
CA LEU A 25 -2.28 -6.84 0.45
C LEU A 25 -1.53 -8.05 1.03
N GLY A 26 -0.97 -7.93 2.23
CA GLY A 26 -0.28 -9.03 2.91
C GLY A 26 -1.22 -10.15 3.36
N ASN A 27 -2.43 -9.81 3.84
CA ASN A 27 -3.40 -10.81 4.28
C ASN A 27 -4.14 -11.48 3.11
N LEU A 28 -4.46 -10.70 2.08
CA LEU A 28 -5.26 -11.19 0.95
C LEU A 28 -4.40 -11.73 -0.19
N CYS A 29 -3.11 -11.39 -0.22
CA CYS A 29 -2.12 -11.88 -1.19
C CYS A 29 -2.63 -11.87 -2.64
N PRO A 30 -3.00 -10.71 -3.20
CA PRO A 30 -3.40 -10.63 -4.60
C PRO A 30 -2.27 -11.07 -5.52
N GLU A 31 -2.61 -11.78 -6.59
CA GLU A 31 -1.64 -12.33 -7.55
C GLU A 31 -1.41 -11.36 -8.72
N THR A 32 -2.33 -10.41 -8.90
CA THR A 32 -2.32 -9.46 -10.02
C THR A 32 -2.44 -8.01 -9.56
N VAL A 33 -1.97 -7.08 -10.39
CA VAL A 33 -2.09 -5.63 -10.15
C VAL A 33 -3.57 -5.23 -10.11
N GLU A 34 -4.40 -5.83 -10.96
CA GLU A 34 -5.83 -5.61 -11.02
C GLU A 34 -6.52 -5.94 -9.69
N GLU A 35 -6.18 -7.08 -9.08
CA GLU A 35 -6.69 -7.46 -7.76
C GLU A 35 -6.23 -6.51 -6.67
N ALA A 36 -4.93 -6.15 -6.66
CA ALA A 36 -4.38 -5.20 -5.70
C ALA A 36 -5.07 -3.83 -5.79
N VAL A 37 -5.38 -3.35 -7.00
CA VAL A 37 -6.08 -2.09 -7.25
C VAL A 37 -7.57 -2.19 -6.92
N ALA A 38 -8.21 -3.33 -7.18
CA ALA A 38 -9.60 -3.56 -6.80
C ALA A 38 -9.76 -3.58 -5.26
N MET A 39 -8.78 -4.14 -4.54
CA MET A 39 -8.76 -4.18 -3.08
C MET A 39 -8.35 -2.85 -2.45
N VAL A 40 -7.36 -2.18 -3.02
CA VAL A 40 -6.86 -0.89 -2.54
C VAL A 40 -6.75 0.08 -3.72
N PRO A 41 -7.85 0.78 -4.07
CA PRO A 41 -7.86 1.73 -5.19
C PRO A 41 -6.82 2.85 -5.04
N SER A 42 -6.43 3.14 -3.80
CA SER A 42 -5.42 4.15 -3.47
C SER A 42 -4.00 3.79 -3.97
N VAL A 43 -3.74 2.54 -4.36
CA VAL A 43 -2.48 2.09 -4.96
C VAL A 43 -2.17 2.85 -6.26
N LYS A 44 -3.20 3.19 -7.05
CA LYS A 44 -3.05 3.89 -8.35
C LYS A 44 -3.58 5.33 -8.34
N THR A 45 -3.84 5.94 -7.18
CA THR A 45 -4.44 7.29 -7.14
C THR A 45 -3.60 8.30 -7.93
N LYS A 46 -4.26 9.06 -8.82
CA LYS A 46 -3.65 10.15 -9.62
C LYS A 46 -2.90 11.11 -8.71
N GLY A 47 -1.57 11.14 -8.82
CA GLY A 47 -0.66 12.00 -8.04
C GLY A 47 0.36 11.25 -7.17
N ARG A 48 0.16 9.95 -6.91
CA ARG A 48 1.14 9.06 -6.22
C ARG A 48 1.24 7.70 -6.90
N SER A 49 1.20 7.66 -8.23
CA SER A 49 1.17 6.43 -9.00
C SER A 49 2.46 5.63 -8.80
N HIS A 50 2.42 4.58 -8.00
CA HIS A 50 3.33 3.46 -8.21
C HIS A 50 3.04 2.92 -9.62
N THR A 51 4.08 2.76 -10.42
CA THR A 51 3.95 2.14 -11.75
C THR A 51 3.52 0.70 -11.58
N ASP A 52 2.82 0.16 -12.58
CA ASP A 52 2.35 -1.23 -12.58
C ASP A 52 3.51 -2.20 -12.29
N ASP A 53 4.69 -1.96 -12.89
CA ASP A 53 5.93 -2.69 -12.61
C ASP A 53 6.35 -2.68 -11.13
N ALA A 54 6.17 -1.57 -10.43
CA ALA A 54 6.51 -1.45 -9.01
C ALA A 54 5.52 -2.23 -8.13
N ILE A 55 4.26 -2.30 -8.56
CA ILE A 55 3.22 -3.08 -7.89
C ILE A 55 3.48 -4.57 -8.14
N GLU A 56 3.74 -4.99 -9.38
CA GLU A 56 4.09 -6.37 -9.72
C GLU A 56 5.30 -6.86 -8.93
N LYS A 57 6.36 -6.05 -8.85
CA LYS A 57 7.54 -6.37 -8.05
C LYS A 57 7.18 -6.54 -6.57
N MET A 58 6.36 -5.66 -6.00
CA MET A 58 5.92 -5.77 -4.61
C MET A 58 5.08 -7.04 -4.37
N LEU A 59 4.18 -7.40 -5.28
CA LEU A 59 3.38 -8.61 -5.19
C LEU A 59 4.25 -9.87 -5.30
N HIS A 60 5.25 -9.85 -6.18
CA HIS A 60 6.25 -10.90 -6.28
C HIS A 60 7.08 -11.00 -4.99
N ASP A 61 7.55 -9.88 -4.43
CA ASP A 61 8.28 -9.88 -3.15
C ASP A 61 7.41 -10.39 -1.99
N LEU A 62 6.11 -10.05 -1.97
CA LEU A 62 5.14 -10.59 -1.00
C LEU A 62 4.94 -12.10 -1.17
N SER A 63 4.85 -12.62 -2.40
CA SER A 63 4.70 -14.06 -2.66
C SER A 63 5.94 -14.87 -2.24
N LEU A 64 7.13 -14.27 -2.35
CA LEU A 64 8.38 -14.85 -1.84
C LEU A 64 8.45 -14.91 -0.30
N ILE A 65 7.79 -13.96 0.39
CA ILE A 65 7.67 -13.94 1.85
C ILE A 65 6.59 -14.92 2.34
N LYS A 66 5.51 -15.10 1.56
CA LYS A 66 4.40 -16.04 1.81
C LYS A 66 4.79 -17.51 1.66
N LYS A 67 6.05 -17.90 1.93
CA LYS A 67 6.47 -19.30 1.96
C LYS A 67 5.76 -20.06 3.09
N PHE A 68 4.59 -20.56 2.74
CA PHE A 68 3.82 -21.70 3.27
C PHE A 68 4.01 -22.03 4.76
N GLU A 69 3.04 -21.62 5.59
CA GLU A 69 2.47 -22.50 6.63
C GLU A 69 1.35 -23.36 6.03
#